data_AF-A0A635BPS2-F1
#
_entry.id   AF-A0A635BPS2-F1
#
_cell.length_a   1.000
_cell.length_b   1.000
_cell.length_c   1.000
_cell.angle_alpha   90.00
_cell.angle_beta   90.00
_cell.angle_gamma   90.00
#
_symmetry.space_group_name_H-M   'P 1'
#
loop_
_entity.id
_entity.type
_entity.pdbx_description
1 polymer ?
#
loop_
_entity_poly.entity_id
_entity_poly.type
_entity_poly.pdbx_seq_one_letter_code
_entity_poly.pdbx_strand_id
1 'polypeptide(L)'
;IQEALNVFGLSGELTEKDIKAAYRKAALKYHPDRNPLGAELMKAVNAAFDVLMANIDKINQFQSADEHARYNYGDDLEKVLNVLSGLSGLVFEVIGNWVWISGETITHKETLKEIGCKWAAKKKQWFYRPDEHKSYWNREEHTIEEIRAKYGTTGQRRATGWQRVETRA
;
A
#
# COMPACT_ATOMS: atom_id res chain seq x y z
N ILE A 1 -13.93 4.66 -4.85
CA ILE A 1 -14.71 3.60 -4.16
C ILE A 1 -14.10 2.24 -4.39
N GLN A 2 -13.99 1.73 -5.63
CA GLN A 2 -13.38 0.42 -5.91
C GLN A 2 -11.99 0.24 -5.28
N GLU A 3 -11.08 1.21 -5.42
CA GLU A 3 -9.75 1.16 -4.81
C GLU A 3 -9.81 0.97 -3.27
N ALA A 4 -10.71 1.69 -2.61
CA ALA A 4 -10.89 1.58 -1.16
C ALA A 4 -11.49 0.21 -0.77
N LEU A 5 -12.36 -0.37 -1.60
CA LEU A 5 -12.85 -1.75 -1.41
C LEU A 5 -11.70 -2.76 -1.56
N ASN A 6 -10.78 -2.54 -2.50
CA ASN A 6 -9.63 -3.40 -2.75
C ASN A 6 -8.65 -3.42 -1.58
N VAL A 7 -8.51 -2.33 -0.81
CA VAL A 7 -7.73 -2.33 0.45
C VAL A 7 -8.24 -3.39 1.44
N PHE A 8 -9.54 -3.67 1.44
CA PHE A 8 -10.16 -4.68 2.30
C PHE A 8 -10.44 -6.02 1.60
N GLY A 9 -10.19 -6.11 0.29
CA GLY A 9 -10.58 -7.26 -0.53
C GLY A 9 -12.10 -7.49 -0.57
N LEU A 10 -12.90 -6.42 -0.49
CA LEU A 10 -14.36 -6.49 -0.47
C LEU A 10 -14.96 -6.40 -1.88
N SER A 11 -16.05 -7.14 -2.11
CA SER A 11 -16.85 -7.08 -3.34
C SER A 11 -18.27 -7.61 -3.09
N GLY A 12 -19.19 -7.34 -4.02
CA GLY A 12 -20.58 -7.82 -3.96
C GLY A 12 -21.50 -6.83 -3.25
N GLU A 13 -22.68 -7.27 -2.84
CA GLU A 13 -23.60 -6.46 -2.03
C GLU A 13 -23.00 -6.25 -0.64
N LEU A 14 -22.63 -5.01 -0.32
CA LEU A 14 -21.98 -4.65 0.95
C LEU A 14 -22.87 -3.72 1.77
N THR A 15 -22.83 -3.90 3.09
CA THR A 15 -23.46 -3.02 4.06
C THR A 15 -22.43 -2.25 4.89
N GLU A 16 -22.89 -1.21 5.60
CA GLU A 16 -22.07 -0.49 6.58
C GLU A 16 -21.47 -1.43 7.64
N LYS A 17 -22.23 -2.45 8.06
CA LYS A 17 -21.77 -3.44 9.03
C LYS A 17 -20.58 -4.24 8.49
N ASP A 18 -20.61 -4.60 7.21
CA ASP A 18 -19.55 -5.36 6.55
C ASP A 18 -18.26 -4.54 6.45
N ILE A 19 -18.37 -3.27 6.05
CA ILE A 19 -17.22 -2.35 5.98
C ILE A 19 -16.60 -2.16 7.36
N LYS A 20 -17.41 -1.90 8.40
CA LYS A 20 -16.91 -1.76 9.77
C LYS A 20 -16.29 -3.05 10.30
N ALA A 21 -16.81 -4.21 9.92
CA ALA A 21 -16.23 -5.50 10.30
C ALA A 21 -14.87 -5.72 9.63
N ALA A 22 -14.75 -5.43 8.33
CA ALA A 22 -13.51 -5.51 7.58
C ALA A 22 -12.45 -4.55 8.16
N TYR A 23 -12.85 -3.32 8.48
CA TYR A 23 -11.98 -2.34 9.14
C TYR A 23 -11.42 -2.86 10.46
N ARG A 24 -12.28 -3.35 11.38
CA ARG A 24 -11.81 -3.88 12.67
C ARG A 24 -10.85 -5.06 12.50
N LYS A 25 -11.13 -5.96 11.54
CA LYS A 25 -10.25 -7.09 11.21
C LYS A 25 -8.89 -6.60 10.71
N ALA A 26 -8.88 -5.64 9.79
CA ALA A 26 -7.65 -5.06 9.24
C ALA A 26 -6.86 -4.29 10.32
N ALA A 27 -7.55 -3.48 11.14
CA ALA A 27 -6.94 -2.73 12.21
C ALA A 27 -6.28 -3.62 13.27
N LEU A 28 -6.91 -4.75 13.62
CA LEU A 28 -6.29 -5.72 14.52
C LEU A 28 -5.07 -6.41 13.89
N LYS A 29 -5.14 -6.75 12.59
CA LYS A 29 -4.04 -7.38 11.85
C LYS A 29 -2.84 -6.44 11.70
N TYR A 30 -3.10 -5.16 11.43
CA TYR A 30 -2.09 -4.17 11.08
C TYR A 30 -1.79 -3.18 12.21
N HIS A 31 -2.23 -3.46 13.44
CA HIS A 31 -1.88 -2.60 14.57
C HIS A 31 -0.36 -2.52 14.77
N PRO A 32 0.24 -1.33 14.99
CA PRO A 32 1.69 -1.17 15.13
C PRO A 32 2.29 -2.00 16.28
N ASP A 33 1.54 -2.21 17.36
CA ASP A 33 2.00 -3.05 18.49
C ASP A 33 2.12 -4.53 18.14
N ARG A 34 1.46 -4.99 17.07
CA ARG A 34 1.43 -6.40 16.66
C ARG A 34 2.21 -6.65 15.37
N ASN A 35 2.30 -5.64 14.52
CA ASN A 35 2.94 -5.71 13.22
C ASN A 35 3.98 -4.59 13.11
N PRO A 36 5.28 -4.92 12.93
CA PRO A 36 6.32 -3.92 12.75
C PRO A 36 6.07 -2.97 11.57
N LEU A 37 5.35 -3.40 10.52
CA LEU A 37 4.94 -2.62 9.36
C LEU A 37 3.53 -1.99 9.53
N GLY A 38 2.93 -2.17 10.71
CA GLY A 38 1.56 -1.78 11.00
C GLY A 38 1.30 -0.29 10.82
N ALA A 39 2.24 0.57 11.20
CA ALA A 39 2.12 2.02 10.99
C ALA A 39 1.94 2.38 9.50
N GLU A 40 2.62 1.69 8.59
CA GLU A 40 2.51 1.93 7.15
C GLU A 40 1.21 1.35 6.58
N LEU A 41 0.85 0.13 7.00
CA LEU A 41 -0.38 -0.56 6.54
C LEU A 41 -1.65 0.14 7.03
N MET A 42 -1.64 0.67 8.26
CA MET A 42 -2.79 1.36 8.83
C MET A 42 -3.15 2.66 8.10
N LYS A 43 -2.21 3.30 7.39
CA LYS A 43 -2.51 4.47 6.56
C LYS A 43 -3.50 4.12 5.45
N ALA A 44 -3.19 3.07 4.69
CA ALA A 44 -4.04 2.62 3.60
C ALA A 44 -5.41 2.18 4.13
N VAL A 45 -5.43 1.45 5.26
CA VAL A 45 -6.67 1.02 5.91
C VAL A 45 -7.55 2.19 6.36
N ASN A 46 -6.98 3.17 7.07
CA ASN A 46 -7.73 4.32 7.56
C ASN A 46 -8.26 5.17 6.39
N ALA A 47 -7.39 5.47 5.40
CA ALA A 47 -7.78 6.24 4.23
C ALA A 47 -8.90 5.55 3.42
N ALA A 48 -8.82 4.23 3.24
CA ALA A 48 -9.86 3.47 2.58
C ALA A 48 -11.18 3.48 3.37
N PHE A 49 -11.11 3.30 4.68
CA PHE A 49 -12.29 3.33 5.53
C PHE A 49 -13.00 4.68 5.47
N ASP A 50 -12.26 5.79 5.56
CA ASP A 50 -12.81 7.15 5.48
C ASP A 50 -13.54 7.37 4.14
N VAL A 51 -12.94 6.94 3.03
CA VAL A 51 -13.56 7.02 1.69
C VAL A 51 -14.84 6.19 1.61
N LEU A 52 -14.83 4.97 2.15
CA LEU A 52 -16.01 4.10 2.12
C LEU A 52 -17.15 4.65 2.99
N MET A 53 -16.84 5.11 4.20
CA MET A 53 -17.83 5.67 5.11
C MET A 53 -18.43 6.97 4.58
N ALA A 54 -17.63 7.83 3.95
CA ALA A 54 -18.11 9.06 3.31
C ALA A 54 -19.03 8.81 2.10
N ASN A 55 -19.01 7.59 1.54
CA ASN A 55 -19.76 7.22 0.35
C ASN A 55 -20.66 6.00 0.57
N ILE A 56 -21.06 5.73 1.82
CA ILE A 56 -21.70 4.46 2.22
C ILE A 56 -22.94 4.12 1.38
N ASP A 57 -23.77 5.12 1.06
CA ASP A 57 -25.01 4.93 0.29
C ASP A 57 -24.77 4.58 -1.19
N LYS A 58 -23.54 4.80 -1.66
CA LYS A 58 -23.16 4.68 -3.08
C LYS A 58 -22.22 3.52 -3.34
N ILE A 59 -21.73 2.82 -2.31
CA ILE A 59 -20.67 1.80 -2.46
C ILE A 59 -21.03 0.70 -3.47
N ASN A 60 -22.28 0.24 -3.47
CA ASN A 60 -22.74 -0.85 -4.35
C ASN A 60 -22.93 -0.39 -5.80
N GLN A 61 -23.10 0.92 -6.04
CA GLN A 61 -23.27 1.50 -7.38
C GLN A 61 -21.94 1.73 -8.11
N PHE A 62 -20.85 1.94 -7.37
CA PHE A 62 -19.53 2.27 -7.92
C PHE A 62 -18.51 1.14 -7.78
N GLN A 63 -18.98 -0.10 -7.63
CA GLN A 63 -18.12 -1.26 -7.78
C GLN A 63 -17.83 -1.51 -9.26
N SER A 64 -16.59 -1.86 -9.57
CA SER A 64 -16.22 -2.25 -10.93
C SER A 64 -16.92 -3.56 -11.31
N ALA A 65 -17.50 -3.62 -12.51
CA ALA A 65 -18.02 -4.87 -13.08
C ALA A 65 -16.90 -5.78 -13.61
N ASP A 66 -15.72 -5.22 -13.89
CA ASP A 66 -14.54 -5.98 -14.29
C ASP A 66 -13.94 -6.69 -13.08
N GLU A 67 -13.93 -8.03 -13.10
CA GLU A 67 -13.36 -8.87 -12.05
C GLU A 67 -11.85 -8.65 -11.90
N HIS A 68 -11.14 -8.29 -12.97
CA HIS A 68 -9.70 -8.00 -12.89
C HIS A 68 -9.39 -6.73 -12.11
N ALA A 69 -10.37 -5.84 -11.95
CA ALA A 69 -10.24 -4.65 -11.11
C ALA A 69 -10.51 -4.95 -9.62
N ARG A 70 -10.82 -6.20 -9.25
CA ARG A 70 -11.09 -6.62 -7.87
C ARG A 70 -9.96 -7.50 -7.37
N TYR A 71 -9.26 -7.02 -6.36
CA TYR A 71 -8.13 -7.73 -5.76
C TYR A 71 -7.91 -7.24 -4.33
N ASN A 72 -7.11 -7.95 -3.54
CA ASN A 72 -6.83 -7.57 -2.15
C ASN A 72 -5.53 -6.77 -2.08
N TYR A 73 -5.63 -5.47 -2.35
CA TYR A 73 -4.50 -4.55 -2.27
C TYR A 73 -3.90 -4.49 -0.86
N GLY A 74 -4.69 -4.64 0.20
CA GLY A 74 -4.19 -4.63 1.57
C GLY A 74 -3.22 -5.77 1.86
N ASP A 75 -3.54 -6.98 1.39
CA ASP A 75 -2.65 -8.14 1.51
C ASP A 75 -1.43 -8.02 0.58
N ASP A 76 -1.60 -7.47 -0.63
CA ASP A 76 -0.48 -7.30 -1.56
C ASP A 76 0.51 -6.23 -1.09
N LEU A 77 0.00 -5.13 -0.52
CA LEU A 77 0.81 -4.11 0.14
C LEU A 77 1.61 -4.70 1.30
N GLU A 78 0.99 -5.54 2.15
CA GLU A 78 1.70 -6.23 3.23
C GLU A 78 2.82 -7.14 2.70
N LYS A 79 2.57 -7.93 1.64
CA LYS A 79 3.60 -8.79 1.02
C LYS A 79 4.78 -7.95 0.51
N VAL A 80 4.50 -6.87 -0.21
CA VAL A 80 5.54 -5.96 -0.74
C VAL A 80 6.35 -5.36 0.41
N LEU A 81 5.71 -4.81 1.43
CA LEU A 81 6.39 -4.19 2.57
C LEU A 81 7.26 -5.20 3.36
N ASN A 82 6.80 -6.43 3.50
CA ASN A 82 7.59 -7.51 4.13
C ASN A 82 8.85 -7.83 3.32
N VAL A 83 8.74 -7.98 2.00
CA VAL A 83 9.90 -8.20 1.14
C VAL A 83 10.87 -7.03 1.25
N LEU A 84 10.38 -5.78 1.12
CA LEU A 84 11.22 -4.58 1.23
C LEU A 84 11.96 -4.49 2.57
N SER A 85 11.29 -4.83 3.68
CA SER A 85 11.91 -4.84 5.01
C SER A 85 13.08 -5.81 5.11
N GLY A 86 13.06 -6.90 4.35
CA GLY A 86 14.11 -7.93 4.29
C GLY A 86 15.30 -7.58 3.39
N LEU A 87 15.19 -6.56 2.53
CA LEU A 87 16.24 -6.17 1.58
C LEU A 87 17.12 -5.06 2.19
N SER A 88 18.20 -5.46 2.86
CA SER A 88 19.12 -4.53 3.53
C SER A 88 19.62 -3.42 2.61
N GLY A 89 19.76 -2.20 3.13
CA GLY A 89 20.19 -1.03 2.36
C GLY A 89 19.06 -0.29 1.66
N LEU A 90 17.85 -0.85 1.62
CA LEU A 90 16.67 -0.13 1.13
C LEU A 90 16.13 0.86 2.17
N VAL A 91 15.55 1.94 1.65
CA VAL A 91 14.76 2.93 2.38
C VAL A 91 13.40 3.02 1.70
N PHE A 92 12.31 2.88 2.43
CA PHE A 92 10.96 2.98 1.86
C PHE A 92 10.01 3.78 2.74
N GLU A 93 8.98 4.36 2.14
CA GLU A 93 7.93 5.14 2.81
C GLU A 93 6.58 4.92 2.13
N VAL A 94 5.49 4.84 2.89
CA VAL A 94 4.13 4.89 2.32
C VAL A 94 3.61 6.32 2.37
N ILE A 95 3.25 6.85 1.19
CA ILE A 95 2.64 8.16 1.01
C ILE A 95 1.30 7.95 0.29
N GLY A 96 0.19 8.24 0.97
CA GLY A 96 -1.14 7.79 0.53
C GLY A 96 -1.19 6.27 0.42
N ASN A 97 -1.56 5.75 -0.75
CA ASN A 97 -1.55 4.31 -1.07
C ASN A 97 -0.31 3.89 -1.88
N TRP A 98 0.73 4.73 -1.97
CA TRP A 98 1.92 4.41 -2.76
C TRP A 98 3.11 4.15 -1.85
N VAL A 99 3.88 3.12 -2.15
CA VAL A 99 5.19 2.87 -1.53
C VAL A 99 6.26 3.53 -2.40
N TRP A 100 7.08 4.41 -1.84
CA TRP A 100 8.26 4.97 -2.49
C TRP A 100 9.51 4.35 -1.92
N ILE A 101 10.48 4.01 -2.78
CA ILE A 101 11.62 3.16 -2.44
C ILE A 101 12.91 3.76 -3.01
N SER A 102 13.92 3.84 -2.16
CA SER A 102 15.24 4.43 -2.40
C SER A 102 16.34 3.68 -1.62
N GLY A 103 17.55 4.23 -1.55
CA GLY A 103 18.72 3.57 -0.96
C GLY A 103 19.45 2.70 -1.98
N GLU A 104 19.97 1.55 -1.55
CA GLU A 104 20.77 0.60 -2.35
C GLU A 104 19.90 -0.23 -3.32
N THR A 105 19.07 0.45 -4.12
CA THR A 105 18.07 -0.22 -4.98
C THR A 105 18.65 -0.98 -6.16
N ILE A 106 19.91 -0.72 -6.54
CA ILE A 106 20.56 -1.35 -7.69
C ILE A 106 20.81 -2.85 -7.44
N THR A 107 21.25 -3.21 -6.24
CA THR A 107 21.52 -4.62 -5.87
C THR A 107 20.24 -5.46 -5.79
N HIS A 108 19.11 -4.81 -5.50
CA HIS A 108 17.80 -5.44 -5.32
C HIS A 108 16.88 -5.29 -6.53
N LYS A 109 17.40 -4.77 -7.65
CA LYS A 109 16.61 -4.37 -8.83
C LYS A 109 15.70 -5.47 -9.36
N GLU A 110 16.18 -6.70 -9.47
CA GLU A 110 15.39 -7.81 -10.02
C GLU A 110 14.28 -8.22 -9.05
N THR A 111 14.55 -8.28 -7.75
CA THR A 111 13.52 -8.51 -6.72
C THR A 111 12.46 -7.41 -6.72
N LEU A 112 12.87 -6.14 -6.86
CA LEU A 112 11.93 -5.01 -6.94
C LEU A 112 10.97 -5.15 -8.12
N LYS A 113 11.46 -5.57 -9.30
CA LYS A 113 10.59 -5.82 -10.45
C LYS A 113 9.65 -7.00 -10.22
N GLU A 114 10.16 -8.08 -9.63
CA GLU A 114 9.40 -9.30 -9.38
C GLU A 114 8.20 -9.05 -8.47
N ILE A 115 8.36 -8.23 -7.43
CA ILE A 115 7.26 -7.82 -6.54
C ILE A 115 6.40 -6.66 -7.12
N GLY A 116 6.55 -6.35 -8.41
CA GLY A 116 5.71 -5.38 -9.11
C GLY A 116 6.08 -3.91 -8.90
N CYS A 117 7.24 -3.60 -8.30
CA CYS A 117 7.71 -2.22 -8.20
C CYS A 117 8.14 -1.70 -9.58
N LYS A 118 7.96 -0.39 -9.78
CA LYS A 118 8.23 0.31 -11.05
C LYS A 118 9.22 1.45 -10.80
N TRP A 119 10.02 1.79 -11.81
CA TRP A 119 11.01 2.87 -11.71
C TRP A 119 10.45 4.21 -12.17
N ALA A 120 10.52 5.22 -11.30
CA ALA A 120 10.21 6.61 -11.65
C ALA A 120 11.51 7.35 -12.02
N ALA A 121 11.89 7.32 -13.31
CA ALA A 121 13.16 7.86 -13.80
C ALA A 121 13.45 9.31 -13.38
N LYS A 122 12.43 10.17 -13.40
CA LYS A 122 12.54 11.58 -13.03
C LYS A 122 12.84 11.79 -11.54
N LYS A 123 12.26 10.95 -10.68
CA LYS A 123 12.48 10.98 -9.22
C LYS A 123 13.67 10.15 -8.77
N LYS A 124 14.22 9.32 -9.67
CA LYS A 124 15.26 8.33 -9.39
C LYS A 124 14.90 7.43 -8.19
N GLN A 125 13.65 7.01 -8.12
CA GLN A 125 13.12 6.16 -7.08
C GLN A 125 12.25 5.04 -7.66
N TRP A 126 12.21 3.91 -6.97
CA TRP A 126 11.24 2.86 -7.24
C TRP A 126 9.93 3.17 -6.52
N PHE A 127 8.82 2.65 -7.03
CA PHE A 127 7.53 2.74 -6.35
C PHE A 127 6.66 1.50 -6.55
N TYR A 128 5.79 1.24 -5.60
CA TYR A 128 4.68 0.30 -5.70
C TYR A 128 3.37 1.04 -5.44
N ARG A 129 2.28 0.65 -6.10
CA ARG A 129 0.99 1.35 -6.06
C ARG A 129 -0.16 0.43 -6.48
N PRO A 130 -1.42 0.82 -6.21
CA PRO A 130 -2.57 0.16 -6.79
C PRO A 130 -2.54 0.24 -8.33
N ASP A 131 -3.03 -0.80 -9.00
CA ASP A 131 -3.02 -0.89 -10.45
C ASP A 131 -3.94 0.13 -11.13
N GLU A 132 -5.03 0.52 -10.46
CA GLU A 132 -6.01 1.51 -10.93
C GLU A 132 -5.40 2.90 -11.07
N HIS A 133 -4.32 3.19 -10.33
CA HIS A 133 -3.63 4.48 -10.41
C HIS A 133 -2.81 4.63 -11.70
N LYS A 134 -2.82 3.64 -12.60
CA LYS A 134 -2.10 3.69 -13.87
C LYS A 134 -2.56 4.82 -14.78
N SER A 135 -1.85 5.94 -14.72
CA SER A 135 -2.01 7.03 -15.67
C SER A 135 -1.26 6.75 -16.96
N TYR A 136 -1.96 6.89 -18.08
CA TYR A 136 -1.42 6.80 -19.43
C TYR A 136 -1.04 8.17 -20.01
N TRP A 137 -1.52 9.27 -19.39
CA TRP A 137 -1.50 10.61 -20.00
C TRP A 137 -1.13 11.73 -19.00
N ASN A 138 -0.42 11.42 -17.92
CA ASN A 138 -0.07 12.45 -16.95
C ASN A 138 1.01 13.40 -17.48
N ARG A 139 0.69 14.69 -17.58
CA ARG A 139 1.63 15.76 -17.98
C ARG A 139 2.16 16.56 -16.80
N GLU A 140 1.53 16.45 -15.62
CA GLU A 140 1.98 17.13 -14.41
C GLU A 140 3.02 16.30 -13.67
N GLU A 141 4.09 16.97 -13.27
CA GLU A 141 5.21 16.39 -12.56
C GLU A 141 5.25 16.98 -11.15
N HIS A 142 5.12 16.12 -10.15
CA HIS A 142 5.30 16.49 -8.75
C HIS A 142 6.63 15.99 -8.21
N THR A 143 7.32 16.78 -7.39
CA THR A 143 8.47 16.31 -6.61
C THR A 143 8.03 15.34 -5.51
N ILE A 144 8.96 14.60 -4.89
CA ILE A 144 8.58 13.70 -3.78
C ILE A 144 8.13 14.51 -2.55
N GLU A 145 8.69 15.70 -2.35
CA GLU A 145 8.32 16.64 -1.30
C GLU A 145 6.89 17.15 -1.47
N GLU A 146 6.49 17.50 -2.70
CA GLU A 146 5.10 17.90 -3.01
C GLU A 146 4.12 16.75 -2.77
N ILE A 147 4.50 15.53 -3.13
CA ILE A 147 3.68 14.34 -2.89
C ILE A 147 3.50 14.10 -1.39
N ARG A 148 4.56 14.23 -0.58
CA ARG A 148 4.48 14.17 0.89
C ARG A 148 3.58 15.26 1.45
N ALA A 149 3.70 16.50 0.96
CA ALA A 149 2.86 17.61 1.40
C ALA A 149 1.37 17.38 1.09
N LYS A 150 1.07 16.79 -0.07
CA LYS A 150 -0.30 16.56 -0.53
C LYS A 150 -1.01 15.41 0.20
N TYR A 151 -0.30 14.30 0.44
CA TYR A 151 -0.92 13.07 0.97
C TYR A 151 -0.48 12.70 2.39
N GLY A 152 0.48 13.43 2.96
CA GLY A 152 1.08 13.13 4.26
C GLY A 152 2.06 11.96 4.22
N THR A 153 2.93 11.88 5.22
CA THR A 153 3.87 10.76 5.43
C THR A 153 4.12 10.57 6.92
N THR A 154 4.43 9.33 7.35
CA THR A 154 4.95 9.05 8.71
C THR A 154 6.48 8.94 8.72
N GLY A 155 7.12 9.34 7.62
CA GLY A 155 8.56 9.32 7.46
C GLY A 155 9.06 8.07 6.73
N GLN A 156 10.38 8.04 6.58
CA GLN A 156 11.09 6.98 5.88
C GLN A 156 11.51 5.87 6.83
N ARG A 157 11.43 4.64 6.35
CA ARG A 157 11.87 3.44 7.06
C ARG A 157 13.08 2.82 6.37
N ARG A 158 14.08 2.45 7.16
CA ARG A 158 15.21 1.63 6.69
C ARG A 158 14.85 0.16 6.78
N ALA A 159 15.12 -0.59 5.72
CA ALA A 159 15.05 -2.04 5.72
C ALA A 159 16.11 -2.59 6.68
N THR A 160 15.70 -3.54 7.52
CA THR A 160 16.56 -4.13 8.55
C THR A 160 17.33 -5.35 8.05
N GLY A 161 16.97 -5.86 6.87
CA GLY A 161 17.45 -7.15 6.39
C GLY A 161 16.61 -8.30 6.94
N TRP A 162 16.72 -9.47 6.32
CA TRP A 162 16.13 -10.70 6.87
C TRP A 162 16.80 -11.02 8.21
N GLN A 163 16.04 -10.94 9.29
CA GLN A 163 16.52 -11.44 10.57
C GLN A 163 16.73 -12.95 10.43
N ARG A 164 17.95 -13.42 10.71
CA ARG A 164 18.18 -14.86 10.89
C ARG A 164 17.31 -15.28 12.07
N VAL A 165 16.29 -16.08 11.82
CA VAL A 165 15.63 -16.80 12.90
C VAL A 165 16.67 -17.79 13.41
N GLU A 166 17.38 -17.44 14.48
CA GLU A 166 18.08 -18.45 15.26
C GLU A 166 17.00 -19.39 15.78
N THR A 167 16.92 -20.57 15.18
CA THR A 167 16.18 -21.71 15.71
C THR A 167 16.62 -21.92 17.14
N ARG A 168 15.81 -21.46 18.10
CA ARG A 168 15.88 -21.94 19.49
C ARG A 168 15.41 -23.39 19.47
N ALA A 169 16.38 -24.29 19.38
CA ALA A 169 16.21 -25.71 19.68
C ALA A 169 15.95 -25.92 21.18
#